data_AF-A0A6J6CK73-F1
#
_entry.id   AF-A0A6J6CK73-F1
#
_cell.length_a   1.000
_cell.length_b   1.000
_cell.length_c   1.000
_cell.angle_alpha   90.00
_cell.angle_beta   90.00
_cell.angle_gamma   90.00
#
_symmetry.space_group_name_H-M   'P 1'
#
loop_
_entity.id
_entity.type
_entity.pdbx_description
1 polymer ?
#
loop_
_entity_poly.entity_id
_entity_poly.type
_entity_poly.pdbx_seq_one_letter_code
_entity_poly.pdbx_strand_id
1 'polypeptide(L)'
;MSGEITILEDSARSAREAADALGVDVGQICSSLIFSVVGNPVLILTSGRHRVDTDLVAKRLGVPSLDRADADVVRSATGFAIGGVAPIAHATEIDTYIDSALGEHSVIWAAAGHPHAVFPTSFTELVAITGGTVIEVAEQ
;
A
#
# COMPACT_ATOMS: atom_id res chain seq x y z
N MET A 1 14.80 -9.09 -7.72
CA MET A 1 13.72 -10.10 -7.89
C MET A 1 13.10 -9.90 -9.26
N SER A 2 12.45 -10.89 -9.86
CA SER A 2 11.90 -10.78 -11.23
C SER A 2 10.60 -9.97 -11.34
N GLY A 3 10.03 -9.49 -10.23
CA GLY A 3 8.78 -8.72 -10.23
C GLY A 3 7.59 -9.47 -10.84
N GLU A 4 7.65 -10.80 -10.87
CA GLU A 4 6.69 -11.63 -11.59
C GLU A 4 5.33 -11.60 -10.89
N ILE A 5 4.30 -11.25 -11.66
CA ILE A 5 2.93 -11.14 -11.15
C ILE A 5 2.40 -12.54 -10.87
N THR A 6 1.95 -12.76 -9.64
CA THR A 6 1.24 -13.95 -9.18
C THR A 6 -0.24 -13.66 -9.11
N ILE A 7 -1.06 -14.54 -9.70
CA ILE A 7 -2.52 -14.48 -9.61
C ILE A 7 -2.98 -15.47 -8.53
N LEU A 8 -3.68 -14.96 -7.52
CA LEU A 8 -4.22 -15.72 -6.41
C LEU A 8 -5.58 -16.32 -6.80
N GLU A 9 -5.78 -17.61 -6.50
CA GLU A 9 -7.04 -18.33 -6.79
C GLU A 9 -8.22 -17.74 -5.99
N ASP A 10 -7.98 -17.42 -4.73
CA ASP A 10 -8.92 -16.70 -3.88
C ASP A 10 -8.68 -15.17 -3.95
N SER A 11 -9.69 -14.38 -3.62
CA SER A 11 -9.57 -12.93 -3.65
C SER A 11 -8.61 -12.42 -2.58
N ALA A 12 -7.65 -11.59 -2.98
CA ALA A 12 -6.78 -10.84 -2.08
C ALA A 12 -7.50 -9.60 -1.52
N ARG A 13 -8.77 -9.75 -1.10
CA ARG A 13 -9.58 -8.64 -0.58
C ARG A 13 -9.01 -8.11 0.73
N SER A 14 -8.34 -8.98 1.49
CA SER A 14 -7.59 -8.62 2.69
C SER A 14 -6.15 -9.08 2.61
N ALA A 15 -5.28 -8.40 3.38
CA ALA A 15 -3.89 -8.82 3.52
C ALA A 15 -3.76 -10.25 4.10
N ARG A 16 -4.68 -10.67 4.98
CA ARG A 16 -4.66 -12.02 5.55
C ARG A 16 -4.90 -13.09 4.48
N GLU A 17 -5.93 -12.92 3.65
CA GLU A 17 -6.23 -13.86 2.56
C GLU A 17 -5.06 -13.96 1.58
N ALA A 18 -4.44 -12.83 1.23
CA ALA A 18 -3.27 -12.82 0.36
C ALA A 18 -2.07 -13.56 0.98
N ALA A 19 -1.83 -13.35 2.28
CA ALA A 19 -0.75 -14.01 3.00
C ALA A 19 -0.97 -15.53 3.09
N ASP A 20 -2.20 -15.95 3.38
CA ASP A 20 -2.58 -17.37 3.46
C ASP A 20 -2.43 -18.05 2.10
N ALA A 21 -2.86 -17.39 1.00
CA ALA A 21 -2.74 -17.91 -0.36
C ALA A 21 -1.28 -18.03 -0.83
N LEU A 22 -0.39 -17.16 -0.34
CA LEU A 22 1.04 -17.17 -0.67
C LEU A 22 1.86 -18.03 0.31
N GLY A 23 1.30 -18.41 1.46
CA GLY A 23 2.02 -19.11 2.53
C GLY A 23 3.09 -18.24 3.22
N VAL A 24 2.83 -16.93 3.37
CA VAL A 24 3.77 -15.94 3.92
C VAL A 24 3.23 -15.26 5.18
N ASP A 25 4.07 -14.52 5.91
CA ASP A 25 3.60 -13.72 7.03
C ASP A 25 2.74 -12.55 6.53
N VAL A 26 1.67 -12.21 7.27
CA VAL A 26 0.77 -11.10 6.88
C VAL A 26 1.49 -9.75 6.82
N GLY A 27 2.55 -9.59 7.61
CA GLY A 27 3.39 -8.40 7.58
C GLY A 27 4.17 -8.23 6.27
N GLN A 28 4.33 -9.30 5.49
CA GLN A 28 4.94 -9.26 4.15
C GLN A 28 3.99 -8.71 3.09
N ILE A 29 2.69 -8.61 3.36
CA ILE A 29 1.74 -8.05 2.39
C ILE A 29 1.78 -6.53 2.47
N CYS A 30 2.02 -5.87 1.34
CA CYS A 30 1.96 -4.42 1.20
C CYS A 30 0.62 -4.01 0.61
N SER A 31 -0.20 -3.35 1.43
CA SER A 31 -1.48 -2.79 1.00
C SER A 31 -1.32 -1.34 0.57
N SER A 32 -1.82 -1.00 -0.61
CA SER A 32 -1.90 0.37 -1.13
C SER A 32 -3.21 1.01 -0.71
N LEU A 33 -3.16 2.01 0.16
CA LEU A 33 -4.33 2.69 0.71
C LEU A 33 -4.31 4.17 0.33
N ILE A 34 -5.39 4.65 -0.29
CA ILE A 34 -5.55 6.08 -0.58
C ILE A 34 -6.25 6.77 0.59
N PHE A 35 -5.64 7.86 1.02
CA PHE A 35 -6.16 8.81 1.98
C PHE A 35 -6.29 10.18 1.31
N SER A 36 -6.89 11.12 2.02
CA SER A 36 -7.08 12.50 1.60
C SER A 36 -6.49 13.44 2.64
N VAL A 37 -5.68 14.39 2.17
CA VAL A 37 -5.20 15.54 2.95
C VAL A 37 -5.78 16.80 2.34
N VAL A 38 -6.78 17.37 3.01
CA VAL A 38 -7.46 18.60 2.56
C VAL A 38 -7.96 18.47 1.10
N GLY A 39 -8.48 17.29 0.75
CA GLY A 39 -9.00 17.00 -0.60
C GLY A 39 -7.96 16.47 -1.61
N ASN A 40 -6.67 16.44 -1.27
CA ASN A 40 -5.63 15.90 -2.15
C ASN A 40 -5.35 14.43 -1.81
N PRO A 41 -5.29 13.53 -2.81
CA PRO A 41 -5.02 12.12 -2.57
C PRO A 41 -3.59 11.90 -2.09
N VAL A 42 -3.43 11.03 -1.11
CA VAL A 42 -2.14 10.56 -0.58
C VAL A 42 -2.16 9.04 -0.55
N LEU A 43 -1.08 8.41 -1.00
CA LEU A 43 -0.91 6.97 -0.96
C LEU A 43 -0.11 6.56 0.27
N ILE A 44 -0.63 5.60 1.03
CA ILE A 44 0.09 4.93 2.12
C ILE A 44 0.23 3.46 1.76
N LEU A 45 1.49 3.02 1.62
CA LEU A 45 1.88 1.63 1.49
C LEU A 45 2.10 1.06 2.89
N THR A 46 1.16 0.25 3.37
CA THR A 46 1.18 -0.26 4.75
C THR A 46 1.47 -1.75 4.79
N SER A 47 2.18 -2.20 5.82
CA SER A 47 2.27 -3.62 6.15
C SER A 47 0.88 -4.17 6.48
N GLY A 48 0.59 -5.39 6.03
CA GLY A 48 -0.68 -6.07 6.24
C GLY A 48 -1.00 -6.38 7.70
N ARG A 49 0.01 -6.30 8.58
CA ARG A 49 -0.17 -6.41 10.04
C ARG A 49 -0.65 -5.11 10.68
N HIS A 50 -0.49 -3.98 9.99
CA HIS A 50 -0.79 -2.66 10.52
C HIS A 50 -2.14 -2.13 10.04
N ARG A 51 -2.80 -1.43 10.94
CA ARG A 51 -3.87 -0.50 10.61
C ARG A 51 -3.30 0.90 10.71
N VAL A 52 -3.34 1.66 9.61
CA VAL A 52 -2.88 3.04 9.58
C VAL A 52 -3.57 3.86 10.67
N ASP A 53 -2.77 4.42 11.56
CA ASP A 53 -3.15 5.42 12.54
C ASP A 53 -3.11 6.80 11.86
N THR A 54 -4.31 7.33 11.59
CA THR A 54 -4.45 8.58 10.85
C THR A 54 -3.94 9.79 11.62
N ASP A 55 -4.01 9.76 12.95
CA ASP A 55 -3.57 10.87 13.80
C ASP A 55 -2.04 10.89 13.89
N LEU A 56 -1.43 9.71 14.05
CA LEU A 56 0.02 9.54 14.00
C LEU A 56 0.59 10.01 12.66
N VAL A 57 0.00 9.54 11.55
CA VAL A 57 0.48 9.91 10.22
C VAL A 57 0.25 11.40 9.97
N ALA A 58 -0.92 11.95 10.28
CA ALA A 58 -1.18 13.38 10.11
C ALA A 58 -0.14 14.25 10.83
N LYS A 59 0.19 13.89 12.08
CA LYS A 59 1.25 14.55 12.86
C LYS A 59 2.63 14.45 12.21
N ARG A 60 3.00 13.29 11.66
CA ARG A 60 4.29 13.08 10.98
C ARG A 60 4.40 13.88 9.70
N LEU A 61 3.31 13.98 8.96
CA LEU A 61 3.25 14.75 7.71
C LEU A 61 3.12 16.26 7.96
N GLY A 62 2.81 16.68 9.20
CA GLY A 62 2.56 18.09 9.52
C GLY A 62 1.27 18.62 8.89
N VAL A 63 0.28 17.75 8.68
CA VAL A 63 -0.99 18.07 8.02
C VAL A 63 -2.14 18.09 9.04
N PRO A 64 -3.23 18.83 8.78
CA PRO A 64 -4.30 19.01 9.77
C PRO A 64 -5.11 17.74 10.03
N SER A 65 -5.38 16.95 9.00
CA SER A 65 -6.07 15.66 9.09
C SER A 65 -5.65 14.74 7.96
N LEU A 66 -5.79 13.44 8.20
CA LEU A 66 -5.66 12.40 7.19
C LEU A 66 -6.96 11.59 7.18
N ASP A 67 -7.74 11.76 6.12
CA ASP A 67 -9.06 11.16 6.01
C ASP A 67 -9.05 10.00 5.01
N ARG A 68 -9.94 9.00 5.19
CA ARG A 68 -10.07 7.93 4.20
C ARG A 68 -10.63 8.51 2.90
N ALA A 69 -10.00 8.18 1.77
CA ALA A 69 -10.54 8.54 0.47
C ALA A 69 -11.76 7.66 0.15
N ASP A 70 -12.77 8.26 -0.48
CA ASP A 70 -13.89 7.51 -1.04
C ASP A 70 -13.48 6.79 -2.35
N ALA A 71 -14.37 5.94 -2.85
CA ALA A 71 -14.10 5.12 -4.04
C ALA A 71 -13.88 5.94 -5.32
N ASP A 72 -14.53 7.10 -5.44
CA ASP A 72 -14.41 7.95 -6.62
C ASP A 72 -13.06 8.67 -6.63
N VAL A 73 -12.59 9.14 -5.47
CA VAL A 73 -11.24 9.68 -5.29
C VAL A 73 -10.17 8.62 -5.57
N VAL A 74 -10.33 7.40 -5.02
CA VAL A 74 -9.40 6.28 -5.30
C VAL A 74 -9.30 6.03 -6.80
N ARG A 75 -10.43 5.90 -7.48
CA ARG A 75 -10.47 5.56 -8.90
C ARG A 75 -9.91 6.68 -9.78
N SER A 76 -10.27 7.92 -9.49
CA SER A 76 -9.82 9.08 -10.27
C SER A 76 -8.32 9.36 -10.11
N ALA A 77 -7.77 9.21 -8.90
CA ALA A 77 -6.35 9.42 -8.64
C ALA A 77 -5.50 8.25 -9.16
N THR A 78 -5.93 7.01 -8.91
CA THR A 78 -5.08 5.83 -9.16
C THR A 78 -5.36 5.14 -10.50
N GLY A 79 -6.55 5.28 -11.07
CA GLY A 79 -7.01 4.47 -12.20
C GLY A 79 -7.41 3.03 -11.81
N PHE A 80 -7.21 2.62 -10.55
CA PHE A 80 -7.52 1.28 -10.05
C PHE A 80 -8.82 1.25 -9.24
N ALA A 81 -9.40 0.06 -9.11
CA ALA A 81 -10.47 -0.19 -8.15
C ALA A 81 -9.91 -0.41 -6.74
N ILE A 82 -10.73 -0.13 -5.72
CA ILE A 82 -10.42 -0.46 -4.32
C ILE A 82 -10.06 -1.96 -4.22
N GLY A 83 -9.03 -2.26 -3.42
CA GLY A 83 -8.53 -3.62 -3.21
C GLY A 83 -7.55 -4.12 -4.26
N GLY A 84 -7.35 -3.39 -5.36
CA GLY A 84 -6.37 -3.72 -6.41
C GLY A 84 -5.37 -2.61 -6.70
N VAL A 85 -5.31 -1.54 -5.90
CA VAL A 85 -4.44 -0.39 -6.16
C VAL A 85 -2.98 -0.81 -6.14
N ALA A 86 -2.29 -0.71 -7.29
CA ALA A 86 -0.86 -0.96 -7.36
C ALA A 86 -0.08 0.16 -6.64
N PRO A 87 1.17 -0.07 -6.20
CA PRO A 87 2.00 0.98 -5.62
C PRO A 87 2.49 2.01 -6.65
N ILE A 88 2.35 1.74 -7.94
CA ILE A 88 2.82 2.57 -9.06
C ILE A 88 1.80 2.59 -10.21
N ALA A 89 2.12 3.36 -11.26
CA ALA A 89 1.32 3.47 -12.50
C ALA A 89 -0.08 4.07 -12.28
N HIS A 90 -0.17 5.06 -11.39
CA HIS A 90 -1.40 5.81 -11.13
C HIS A 90 -1.77 6.77 -12.27
N ALA A 91 -3.03 7.19 -12.30
CA ALA A 91 -3.52 8.14 -13.30
C ALA A 91 -2.97 9.56 -13.09
N THR A 92 -2.63 9.90 -11.84
CA THR A 92 -1.96 11.14 -11.45
C THR A 92 -0.72 10.85 -10.62
N GLU A 93 0.16 11.84 -10.45
CA GLU A 93 1.19 11.77 -9.41
C GLU A 93 0.53 11.83 -8.04
N ILE A 94 0.97 10.99 -7.10
CA ILE A 94 0.43 10.89 -5.74
C ILE A 94 1.59 10.83 -4.75
N ASP A 95 1.56 11.71 -3.76
CA ASP A 95 2.51 11.65 -2.65
C ASP A 95 2.40 10.29 -1.95
N THR A 96 3.50 9.56 -1.92
CA THR A 96 3.54 8.17 -1.46
C THR A 96 4.35 8.06 -0.18
N TYR A 97 3.76 7.43 0.82
CA TYR A 97 4.38 7.14 2.10
C TYR A 97 4.44 5.64 2.35
N ILE A 98 5.56 5.16 2.88
CA ILE A 98 5.83 3.73 3.01
C ILE A 98 6.05 3.41 4.47
N ASP A 99 5.28 2.45 4.98
CA ASP A 99 5.42 1.91 6.32
C ASP A 99 6.80 1.24 6.49
N SER A 100 7.59 1.76 7.43
CA SER A 100 8.92 1.24 7.76
C SER A 100 8.90 -0.23 8.17
N ALA A 101 7.79 -0.74 8.70
CA ALA A 101 7.64 -2.14 9.09
C ALA A 101 7.77 -3.12 7.92
N LEU A 102 7.48 -2.69 6.69
CA LEU A 102 7.71 -3.50 5.50
C LEU A 102 9.21 -3.85 5.35
N GLY A 103 10.10 -3.00 5.86
CA GLY A 103 11.56 -3.21 5.84
C GLY A 103 12.06 -4.32 6.75
N GLU A 104 11.22 -4.89 7.61
CA GLU A 104 11.57 -6.06 8.44
C GLU A 104 11.58 -7.37 7.65
N HIS A 105 11.01 -7.36 6.44
CA HIS A 105 10.89 -8.54 5.59
C HIS A 105 11.82 -8.43 4.38
N SER A 106 12.51 -9.52 4.05
CA SER A 106 13.38 -9.58 2.86
C SER A 106 12.58 -9.55 1.56
N VAL A 107 11.34 -10.05 1.59
CA VAL A 107 10.41 -10.08 0.45
C VAL A 107 9.06 -9.56 0.91
N ILE A 108 8.55 -8.58 0.16
CA ILE A 108 7.24 -7.96 0.33
C ILE A 108 6.40 -8.30 -0.89
N TRP A 109 5.11 -8.51 -0.71
CA TRP A 109 4.13 -8.76 -1.77
C TRP A 109 3.18 -7.58 -1.89
N ALA A 110 3.32 -6.81 -2.97
CA ALA A 110 2.48 -5.64 -3.24
C ALA A 110 1.40 -5.97 -4.27
N ALA A 111 0.27 -5.25 -4.22
CA ALA A 111 -0.79 -5.37 -5.21
C ALA A 111 -0.32 -4.97 -6.62
N ALA A 112 -0.81 -5.68 -7.65
CA ALA A 112 -0.40 -5.52 -9.05
C ALA A 112 -1.54 -5.01 -9.95
N GLY A 113 -2.39 -4.12 -9.44
CA GLY A 113 -3.44 -3.47 -10.26
C GLY A 113 -4.76 -4.23 -10.34
N HIS A 114 -4.87 -5.40 -9.69
CA HIS A 114 -6.06 -6.25 -9.68
C HIS A 114 -6.26 -6.88 -8.30
N PRO A 115 -7.51 -7.10 -7.82
CA PRO A 115 -7.79 -7.70 -6.50
C PRO A 115 -7.29 -9.13 -6.28
N HIS A 116 -6.66 -9.73 -7.27
CA HIS A 116 -6.10 -11.08 -7.21
C HIS A 116 -4.64 -11.11 -7.66
N ALA A 117 -4.08 -9.97 -8.06
CA ALA A 117 -2.74 -9.92 -8.62
C ALA A 117 -1.81 -9.25 -7.61
N VAL A 118 -0.71 -9.92 -7.30
CA VAL A 118 0.35 -9.43 -6.42
C VAL A 118 1.70 -9.67 -7.09
N PHE A 119 2.72 -8.93 -6.70
CA PHE A 119 4.09 -9.16 -7.16
C PHE A 119 5.08 -9.07 -6.00
N PRO A 120 6.14 -9.89 -6.00
CA PRO A 120 7.18 -9.83 -4.98
C PRO A 120 8.16 -8.70 -5.29
N THR A 121 8.56 -7.97 -4.25
CA THR A 121 9.55 -6.90 -4.31
C THR A 121 10.34 -6.81 -3.01
N SER A 122 11.46 -6.09 -3.01
CA SER A 122 12.21 -5.77 -1.80
C SER A 122 11.79 -4.40 -1.27
N PHE A 123 12.03 -4.12 0.01
CA PHE A 123 11.75 -2.80 0.57
C PHE A 123 12.49 -1.68 -0.19
N THR A 124 13.77 -1.89 -0.50
CA THR A 124 14.58 -0.92 -1.25
C THR A 124 14.06 -0.70 -2.66
N GLU A 125 13.63 -1.75 -3.35
CA GLU A 125 13.03 -1.64 -4.68
C GLU A 125 11.67 -0.92 -4.62
N LEU A 126 10.83 -1.23 -3.62
CA LEU A 126 9.56 -0.55 -3.42
C LEU A 126 9.75 0.96 -3.21
N VAL A 127 10.72 1.37 -2.40
CA VAL A 127 11.09 2.79 -2.22
C VAL A 127 11.56 3.39 -3.54
N ALA A 128 12.41 2.69 -4.29
CA ALA A 128 12.99 3.18 -5.54
C ALA A 128 11.96 3.38 -6.66
N ILE A 129 11.02 2.44 -6.83
CA ILE A 129 10.03 2.51 -7.92
C ILE A 129 8.89 3.49 -7.63
N THR A 130 8.62 3.77 -6.35
CA THR A 130 7.55 4.70 -5.94
C THR A 130 8.06 6.11 -5.67
N GLY A 131 9.35 6.29 -5.38
CA GLY A 131 9.87 7.55 -4.85
C GLY A 131 9.32 7.90 -3.46
N GLY A 132 8.71 6.93 -2.77
CA GLY A 132 7.96 7.16 -1.54
C GLY A 132 8.83 7.49 -0.34
N THR A 133 8.26 8.26 0.59
CA THR A 133 8.91 8.63 1.86
C THR A 133 8.61 7.60 2.95
N VAL A 134 9.63 7.07 3.59
CA VAL A 134 9.47 6.08 4.67
C VAL A 134 9.02 6.76 5.97
N ILE A 135 7.94 6.26 6.57
CA ILE A 135 7.38 6.71 7.85
C ILE A 135 6.89 5.50 8.67
N GLU A 136 6.69 5.66 9.98
CA GLU A 136 5.88 4.69 10.74
C GLU A 136 4.41 5.12 10.62
N VAL A 137 3.55 4.16 10.27
CA VAL A 137 2.12 4.41 10.01
C VAL A 137 1.21 3.92 11.14
N ALA A 138 1.75 3.17 12.10
CA ALA A 138 1.06 2.62 13.26
C ALA A 138 2.03 2.48 14.43
N GLU A 139 1.50 2.39 15.65
CA GLU A 139 2.28 1.93 16.81
C GLU A 139 2.56 0.42 16.71
N GLN A 140 3.65 -0.02 17.34
CA GLN A 140 4.17 -1.40 17.31
C GLN A 140 3.27 -2.42 18.02
#